data_AF-A0A1V1NTP7-F1
#
_entry.id   AF-A0A1V1NTP7-F1
#
_cell.length_a   1.000
_cell.length_b   1.000
_cell.length_c   1.000
_cell.angle_alpha   90.00
_cell.angle_beta   90.00
_cell.angle_gamma   90.00
#
_symmetry.space_group_name_H-M   'P 1'
#
loop_
_entity.id
_entity.type
_entity.pdbx_description
1 polymer ?
#
loop_
_entity_poly.entity_id
_entity_poly.type
_entity_poly.pdbx_seq_one_letter_code
_entity_poly.pdbx_strand_id
1 'polypeptide(L)'
;MQKLLKLQKNNRWDLEGITFAIEERVGEPENFIGRIKELDFLYNWTDNIRKKLSRSIAFLGRRKIGKSLVLERLYNIIYSENKGLIPFYYEFTEGTRSGKNFIMIF
;
A
#
# COMPACT_ATOMS: atom_id res chain seq x y z
N MET A 1 -13.55 16.33 0.84
CA MET A 1 -13.78 15.04 1.54
C MET A 1 -12.56 14.72 2.38
N GLN A 2 -12.76 14.27 3.62
CA GLN A 2 -11.68 14.05 4.58
C GLN A 2 -10.83 12.84 4.20
N LYS A 3 -9.51 13.02 4.20
CA LYS A 3 -8.50 11.96 4.16
C LYS A 3 -8.55 11.25 5.52
N LEU A 4 -8.66 9.91 5.56
CA LEU A 4 -8.61 9.19 6.84
C LEU A 4 -7.20 9.29 7.44
N LEU A 5 -6.19 9.28 6.59
CA LEU A 5 -4.80 9.52 6.98
C LEU A 5 -4.56 10.97 7.43
N LYS A 6 -4.37 11.16 8.73
CA LYS A 6 -3.88 12.41 9.30
C LYS A 6 -2.44 12.22 9.78
N LEU A 7 -1.58 13.16 9.45
CA LEU A 7 -0.20 13.16 9.95
C LEU A 7 -0.19 13.70 11.39
N GLN A 8 0.27 12.90 12.33
CA GLN A 8 0.47 13.33 13.71
C GLN A 8 1.78 14.13 13.86
N LYS A 9 1.88 14.94 14.93
CA LYS A 9 3.05 15.80 15.22
C LYS A 9 4.38 15.04 15.34
N ASN A 10 4.34 13.73 15.57
CA ASN A 10 5.49 12.85 15.76
C ASN A 10 5.90 12.08 14.48
N ASN A 11 5.47 12.51 13.29
CA ASN A 11 5.72 11.80 12.03
C ASN A 11 5.13 10.38 12.01
N ARG A 12 4.00 10.18 12.70
CA ARG A 12 3.20 8.94 12.61
C ARG A 12 1.89 9.23 11.90
N TRP A 13 1.36 8.21 11.25
CA TRP A 13 0.03 8.26 10.68
C TRP A 13 -1.00 7.90 11.75
N ASP A 14 -2.07 8.68 11.79
CA ASP A 14 -3.25 8.34 12.56
C ASP A 14 -3.95 7.14 11.89
N LEU A 15 -4.23 6.10 12.68
CA LEU A 15 -4.83 4.85 12.22
C LEU A 15 -6.30 4.73 12.64
N GLU A 16 -6.86 5.78 13.24
CA GLU A 16 -8.27 5.83 13.60
C GLU A 16 -9.16 5.56 12.38
N GLY A 17 -10.01 4.54 12.46
CA GLY A 17 -10.92 4.14 11.39
C GLY A 17 -10.29 3.26 10.29
N ILE A 18 -9.04 2.83 10.42
CA ILE A 18 -8.43 1.86 9.50
C ILE A 18 -8.77 0.43 9.95
N THR A 19 -9.41 -0.32 9.05
CA THR A 19 -9.59 -1.77 9.15
C THR A 19 -8.48 -2.47 8.37
N PHE A 20 -7.72 -3.32 9.04
CA PHE A 20 -6.62 -4.08 8.43
C PHE A 20 -7.18 -5.34 7.77
N ALA A 21 -7.24 -5.34 6.43
CA ALA A 21 -7.68 -6.50 5.64
C ALA A 21 -6.54 -7.47 5.33
N ILE A 22 -5.30 -7.01 5.38
CA ILE A 22 -4.10 -7.86 5.36
C ILE A 22 -3.20 -7.51 6.54
N GLU A 23 -2.49 -8.53 7.03
CA GLU A 23 -1.46 -8.36 8.05
C GLU A 23 -0.24 -7.65 7.44
N GLU A 24 0.34 -6.72 8.19
CA GLU A 24 1.54 -6.00 7.78
C GLU A 24 2.79 -6.65 8.36
N ARG A 25 3.86 -6.74 7.58
CA ARG A 25 5.12 -7.38 8.03
C ARG A 25 5.83 -6.64 9.17
N VAL A 26 5.37 -5.44 9.51
CA VAL A 26 5.93 -4.66 10.63
C VAL A 26 5.47 -5.19 12.00
N GLY A 27 4.50 -6.12 12.00
CA GLY A 27 3.83 -6.57 13.22
C GLY A 27 2.87 -5.48 13.69
N GLU A 28 3.11 -4.93 14.88
CA GLU A 28 2.29 -3.85 15.44
C GLU A 28 2.26 -2.62 14.49
N PRO A 29 1.08 -2.17 14.04
CA PRO A 29 0.96 -1.07 13.08
C PRO A 29 1.64 0.24 13.50
N GLU A 30 1.81 0.47 14.80
CA GLU A 30 2.48 1.62 15.41
C GLU A 30 3.98 1.64 15.14
N ASN A 31 4.57 0.49 14.81
CA ASN A 31 5.98 0.36 14.45
C ASN A 31 6.27 0.89 13.04
N PHE A 32 5.24 1.17 12.23
CA PHE A 32 5.41 1.85 10.96
C PHE A 32 5.76 3.32 11.19
N ILE A 33 7.06 3.60 11.14
CA ILE A 33 7.60 4.95 11.30
C ILE A 33 8.27 5.45 10.01
N GLY A 34 8.19 6.76 9.77
CA GLY A 34 8.74 7.37 8.58
C GLY A 34 7.96 7.03 7.30
N ARG A 35 8.61 7.12 6.14
CA ARG A 35 8.01 6.88 4.80
C ARG A 35 6.76 7.71 4.50
N ILE A 36 6.57 8.81 5.21
CA ILE A 36 5.40 9.70 5.08
C ILE A 36 5.30 10.24 3.67
N LYS A 37 6.42 10.71 3.10
CA LYS A 37 6.46 11.30 1.76
C LYS A 37 6.12 10.26 0.71
N GLU A 38 6.66 9.06 0.82
CA GLU A 38 6.40 7.95 -0.09
C GLU A 38 4.94 7.49 -0.02
N LEU A 39 4.37 7.37 1.18
CA LEU A 39 2.97 6.99 1.35
C LEU A 39 2.03 8.10 0.88
N ASP A 40 2.35 9.38 1.13
CA ASP A 40 1.56 10.51 0.64
C ASP A 40 1.57 10.60 -0.89
N PHE A 41 2.74 10.41 -1.51
CA PHE A 41 2.87 10.30 -2.95
C PHE A 41 2.00 9.18 -3.52
N LEU A 42 2.05 8.00 -2.90
CA LEU A 42 1.23 6.84 -3.29
C LEU A 42 -0.27 7.09 -3.11
N TYR A 43 -0.65 7.74 -2.02
CA TYR A 43 -2.03 8.10 -1.77
C TYR A 43 -2.55 9.06 -2.87
N ASN A 44 -1.79 10.10 -3.20
CA ASN A 44 -2.13 11.01 -4.30
C ASN A 44 -2.16 10.29 -5.66
N TRP A 45 -1.28 9.31 -5.86
CA TRP A 45 -1.31 8.45 -7.03
C TRP A 45 -2.62 7.65 -7.12
N THR A 46 -3.12 7.10 -6.01
CA THR A 46 -4.41 6.38 -5.98
C THR A 46 -5.60 7.29 -6.29
N ASP A 47 -5.60 8.53 -5.79
CA ASP A 47 -6.65 9.51 -6.12
C ASP A 47 -6.70 9.81 -7.63
N ASN A 48 -5.54 9.81 -8.30
CA ASN A 48 -5.47 9.98 -9.75
C ASN A 48 -5.93 8.74 -10.54
N ILE A 49 -5.93 7.54 -9.95
CA ILE A 49 -6.50 6.33 -10.59
C ILE A 49 -8.00 6.53 -10.79
N ARG A 50 -8.70 7.06 -9.79
CA ARG A 50 -10.15 7.35 -9.88
C ARG A 50 -10.47 8.32 -11.01
N LYS A 51 -9.57 9.26 -11.28
CA LYS A 51 -9.68 10.24 -12.38
C LYS A 51 -9.22 9.69 -13.73
N LYS A 52 -8.77 8.43 -13.81
CA LYS A 52 -8.16 7.81 -15.00
C LYS A 52 -6.93 8.55 -15.54
N LEU A 53 -6.22 9.28 -14.67
CA LEU A 53 -5.01 10.04 -15.01
C LEU A 53 -3.72 9.33 -14.61
N SER A 54 -3.83 8.30 -13.79
CA SER A 54 -2.69 7.61 -13.20
C SER A 54 -2.01 6.64 -14.17
N ARG A 55 -0.73 6.38 -13.93
CA ARG A 55 0.11 5.44 -14.69
C ARG A 55 0.67 4.35 -13.77
N SER A 56 1.10 3.25 -14.37
CA SER A 56 1.79 2.15 -13.69
C SER A 56 3.08 2.65 -13.03
N ILE A 57 3.34 2.23 -11.78
CA ILE A 57 4.52 2.58 -11.00
C ILE A 57 5.30 1.32 -10.63
N ALA A 58 6.63 1.41 -10.68
CA ALA A 58 7.53 0.38 -10.18
C ALA A 58 8.43 0.95 -9.07
N PHE A 59 8.52 0.23 -7.94
CA PHE A 59 9.43 0.58 -6.85
C PHE A 59 10.69 -0.27 -6.89
N LEU A 60 11.82 0.38 -7.20
CA LEU A 60 13.12 -0.27 -7.25
C LEU A 60 13.93 0.06 -5.99
N GLY A 61 14.69 -0.92 -5.50
CA GLY A 61 15.64 -0.70 -4.40
C GLY A 61 16.10 -2.00 -3.77
N ARG A 62 17.04 -1.90 -2.83
CA ARG A 62 17.61 -3.07 -2.13
C ARG A 62 16.58 -3.87 -1.34
N ARG A 63 16.88 -5.15 -1.08
CA ARG A 63 16.07 -6.03 -0.22
C ARG A 63 15.98 -5.44 1.20
N LYS A 64 14.90 -5.73 1.92
CA LYS A 64 14.65 -5.32 3.32
C LYS A 64 14.59 -3.81 3.60
N ILE A 65 14.37 -2.96 2.59
CA ILE A 65 14.20 -1.50 2.79
C ILE A 65 12.76 -1.07 3.13
N GLY A 66 11.82 -2.02 3.19
CA GLY A 66 10.41 -1.76 3.51
C GLY A 66 9.51 -1.42 2.31
N LYS A 67 9.88 -1.75 1.07
CA LYS A 67 9.02 -1.48 -0.11
C LYS A 67 7.67 -2.18 -0.01
N SER A 68 7.67 -3.49 0.29
CA SER A 68 6.43 -4.27 0.43
C SER A 68 5.56 -3.74 1.56
N LEU A 69 6.19 -3.36 2.68
CA LEU A 69 5.49 -2.81 3.84
C LEU A 69 4.71 -1.51 3.52
N VAL A 70 5.29 -0.61 2.72
CA VAL A 70 4.59 0.62 2.30
C VAL A 70 3.36 0.29 1.44
N LEU A 71 3.44 -0.74 0.59
CA LEU A 71 2.32 -1.19 -0.23
C LEU A 71 1.24 -1.89 0.59
N GLU A 72 1.63 -2.67 1.60
CA GLU A 72 0.71 -3.32 2.55
C GLU A 72 -0.08 -2.26 3.33
N ARG A 73 0.61 -1.22 3.83
CA ARG A 73 -0.03 -0.08 4.50
C ARG A 73 -1.02 0.64 3.58
N LEU A 74 -0.58 0.98 2.36
CA LEU A 74 -1.45 1.61 1.36
C LEU A 74 -2.70 0.76 1.07
N TYR A 75 -2.55 -0.56 0.94
CA TYR A 75 -3.67 -1.46 0.74
C TYR A 75 -4.73 -1.33 1.84
N ASN A 76 -4.31 -1.41 3.10
CA ASN A 76 -5.23 -1.32 4.24
C ASN A 76 -5.94 0.03 4.32
N ILE A 77 -5.25 1.13 3.98
CA ILE A 77 -5.87 2.46 3.88
C ILE A 77 -6.94 2.49 2.81
N ILE A 78 -6.62 2.05 1.58
CA ILE A 78 -7.55 2.12 0.45
C ILE A 78 -8.76 1.21 0.67
N TYR A 79 -8.53 0.02 1.23
CA TYR A 79 -9.56 -0.92 1.63
C TYR A 79 -10.54 -0.27 2.62
N SER A 80 -10.01 0.37 3.67
CA SER A 80 -10.81 1.00 4.72
C SER A 80 -11.58 2.22 4.23
N GLU A 81 -10.95 3.04 3.39
CA GLU A 81 -11.58 4.25 2.87
C GLU A 81 -12.76 3.96 1.94
N ASN A 82 -12.77 2.80 1.29
CA ASN A 82 -13.83 2.35 0.38
C ASN A 82 -14.32 3.45 -0.60
N LYS A 83 -13.37 4.19 -1.19
CA LYS A 83 -13.65 5.36 -2.07
C LYS A 83 -13.91 4.97 -3.53
N GLY A 84 -14.43 3.77 -3.78
CA GLY A 84 -14.63 3.24 -5.12
C GLY A 84 -13.33 2.79 -5.81
N LEU A 85 -12.30 2.46 -5.03
CA LEU A 85 -11.12 1.73 -5.48
C LEU A 85 -11.09 0.38 -4.77
N ILE A 86 -10.90 -0.69 -5.53
CA ILE A 86 -10.76 -2.05 -5.00
C ILE A 86 -9.26 -2.41 -5.10
N PRO A 87 -8.53 -2.44 -3.98
CA PRO A 87 -7.12 -2.80 -4.01
C PRO A 87 -6.96 -4.32 -4.12
N PHE A 88 -5.94 -4.77 -4.87
CA PHE A 88 -5.51 -6.16 -4.93
C PHE A 88 -4.05 -6.24 -4.52
N TYR A 89 -3.72 -7.15 -3.60
CA TYR A 89 -2.34 -7.41 -3.18
C TYR A 89 -1.95 -8.83 -3.60
N TYR A 90 -0.79 -8.96 -4.23
CA TYR A 90 -0.24 -10.24 -4.63
C TYR A 90 1.27 -10.26 -4.35
N GLU A 91 1.73 -11.30 -3.66
CA GLU A 91 3.15 -11.51 -3.38
C GLU A 91 3.71 -12.64 -4.24
N PHE A 92 4.84 -12.36 -4.90
CA PHE A 92 5.62 -13.38 -5.58
C PHE A 92 6.68 -13.93 -4.63
N THR A 93 6.65 -15.24 -4.42
CA THR A 93 7.77 -15.97 -3.82
C THR A 93 8.94 -16.02 -4.80
N GLU A 94 10.17 -16.01 -4.29
CA GLU A 94 11.36 -16.23 -5.13
C GLU A 94 11.26 -17.60 -5.83
N GLY A 95 11.53 -17.63 -7.13
CA GLY A 95 11.48 -18.85 -7.95
C GLY A 95 11.27 -18.56 -9.43
N THR A 96 11.63 -19.50 -10.28
CA THR A 96 11.32 -19.46 -11.71
C THR A 96 9.91 -19.97 -11.96
N ARG A 97 9.07 -19.15 -12.61
CA ARG A 97 7.74 -19.55 -13.08
C ARG A 97 7.63 -19.29 -14.57
N SER A 98 7.06 -20.25 -15.30
CA SER A 98 6.70 -20.03 -16.70
C SER A 98 5.43 -19.19 -16.80
N GLY A 99 5.22 -18.49 -17.93
CA GLY A 99 4.00 -17.72 -18.16
C GLY A 99 2.71 -18.55 -18.07
N LYS A 100 2.78 -19.85 -18.37
CA LYS A 100 1.66 -20.79 -18.18
C LYS A 100 1.28 -20.94 -16.70
N ASN A 101 2.26 -21.09 -15.82
CA ASN A 101 2.02 -21.21 -14.38
C ASN A 101 1.53 -19.90 -13.76
N PHE A 102 1.76 -18.76 -14.41
CA PHE A 102 1.27 -17.46 -13.96
C PHE A 102 -0.24 -17.29 -14.18
N ILE A 103 -0.74 -17.68 -15.35
CA ILE A 103 -2.18 -17.52 -15.70
C ILE A 103 -3.07 -18.39 -14.80
N MET A 104 -2.58 -19.56 -14.37
CA MET A 104 -3.33 -20.50 -13.52
C MET A 104 -3.58 -20.02 -12.07
N ILE A 105 -3.08 -18.83 -11.69
CA ILE A 105 -3.15 -18.30 -10.33
C ILE A 105 -4.32 -17.32 -10.15
N PHE A 106 -4.88 -16.80 -11.24
CA PHE A 106 -6.04 -15.89 -11.26
C PHE A 106 -7.29 -16.61 -11.77
#